data_AF-A0A2V7YWW8-F1
#
_entry.id   AF-A0A2V7YWW8-F1
#
_cell.length_a   1.000
_cell.length_b   1.000
_cell.length_c   1.000
_cell.angle_alpha   90.00
_cell.angle_beta   90.00
_cell.angle_gamma   90.00
#
_symmetry.space_group_name_H-M   'P 1'
#
loop_
_entity.id
_entity.type
_entity.pdbx_description
1 polymer ?
#
loop_
_entity_poly.entity_id
_entity_poly.type
_entity_poly.pdbx_seq_one_letter_code
_entity_poly.pdbx_strand_id
1 'polypeptide(L)'
;HVRITIYFSDREPAGPYEVTVPARRTRHVRFNDLADPEPIPKDTDYASVIESDVPVVAQHTRLDSRQADNALLSTIAYAAS
;
A
#
# COMPACT_ATOMS: atom_id res chain seq x y z
N HIS A 1 -14.92 -0.86 -0.10
CA HIS A 1 -13.96 -0.42 0.93
C HIS A 1 -12.71 -1.29 0.88
N VAL A 2 -11.54 -0.68 1.08
CA VAL A 2 -10.24 -1.35 1.07
C VAL A 2 -9.62 -1.25 2.46
N ARG A 3 -9.11 -2.36 2.98
CA ARG A 3 -8.32 -2.43 4.21
C ARG A 3 -6.87 -2.75 3.85
N ILE A 4 -5.93 -1.98 4.40
CA ILE A 4 -4.50 -2.22 4.24
C ILE A 4 -3.93 -2.62 5.59
N THR A 5 -3.13 -3.68 5.64
CA THR A 5 -2.40 -4.09 6.85
C THR A 5 -0.91 -4.12 6.53
N ILE A 6 -0.09 -3.55 7.41
CA ILE A 6 1.36 -3.42 7.25
C ILE A 6 2.05 -4.39 8.20
N TYR A 7 2.88 -5.27 7.67
CA TYR A 7 3.65 -6.26 8.42
C TYR A 7 5.10 -5.81 8.52
N PHE A 8 5.66 -5.90 9.72
CA PHE A 8 7.04 -5.59 10.03
C PHE A 8 7.82 -6.87 10.33
N SER A 9 9.14 -6.81 10.26
CA SER A 9 10.01 -7.96 10.54
C SER A 9 10.22 -8.22 12.03
N ASP A 10 10.01 -7.21 12.87
CA ASP A 10 10.42 -7.17 14.28
C ASP A 10 9.30 -6.82 15.27
N ARG A 11 8.08 -6.56 14.78
CA ARG A 11 6.93 -6.21 15.60
C ARG A 11 5.60 -6.65 14.98
N GLU A 12 4.54 -6.54 15.79
CA GLU A 12 3.17 -6.80 15.35
C GLU A 12 2.72 -5.86 14.21
N PRO A 13 1.82 -6.33 13.33
CA PRO A 13 1.32 -5.55 12.20
C PRO A 13 0.57 -4.28 12.61
N ALA A 14 0.62 -3.25 11.76
CA ALA A 14 -0.18 -2.04 11.90
C ALA A 14 -1.38 -2.07 10.95
N GLY A 15 -2.54 -1.63 11.44
CA GLY A 15 -3.78 -1.53 10.66
C GLY A 15 -5.01 -2.07 11.42
N PRO A 16 -6.14 -2.22 10.71
CA PRO A 16 -6.31 -1.90 9.30
C PRO A 16 -6.31 -0.38 9.05
N TYR A 17 -5.62 0.04 7.99
CA TYR A 17 -5.79 1.36 7.42
C TYR A 17 -6.96 1.33 6.44
N GLU A 18 -7.95 2.18 6.64
CA GLU A 18 -9.16 2.20 5.81
C GLU A 18 -9.05 3.18 4.65
N VAL A 19 -9.30 2.69 3.43
CA VAL A 19 -9.30 3.49 2.21
C VAL A 19 -10.58 3.22 1.43
N THR A 20 -11.22 4.28 0.94
CA THR A 20 -12.37 4.16 0.03
C THR A 20 -11.95 4.51 -1.39
N VAL A 21 -12.12 3.55 -2.31
CA VAL A 21 -12.02 3.77 -3.75
C VAL A 21 -13.46 3.84 -4.30
N PRO A 22 -13.93 5.01 -4.79
CA PRO A 22 -15.27 5.11 -5.35
C PRO A 22 -15.43 4.25 -6.61
N ALA A 23 -16.66 3.85 -6.91
CA ALA A 23 -16.96 3.09 -8.12
C ALA A 23 -16.46 3.80 -9.39
N ARG A 24 -15.84 3.04 -10.30
CA ARG A 24 -15.30 3.54 -11.58
C ARG A 24 -14.25 4.66 -11.40
N ARG A 25 -13.39 4.56 -10.39
CA ARG A 25 -12.30 5.51 -10.12
C ARG A 25 -11.00 4.78 -9.78
N THR A 26 -9.89 5.51 -9.88
CA THR A 26 -8.59 5.11 -9.34
C THR A 26 -8.30 5.91 -8.06
N ARG A 27 -7.42 5.38 -7.21
CA ARG A 27 -6.91 6.08 -6.03
C ARG A 27 -5.44 5.75 -5.86
N HIS A 28 -4.60 6.77 -5.87
CA HIS A 28 -3.20 6.62 -5.49
C HIS A 28 -3.11 6.80 -3.97
N VAL A 29 -2.54 5.81 -3.30
CA VAL A 29 -2.33 5.81 -1.85
C VAL A 29 -0.83 5.83 -1.60
N ARG A 30 -0.35 6.88 -0.93
CA ARG A 30 1.04 6.93 -0.46
C ARG A 30 1.09 6.34 0.94
N PHE A 31 1.90 5.30 1.13
CA PHE A 31 2.07 4.68 2.45
C PHE A 31 2.51 5.70 3.52
N ASN A 32 3.33 6.70 3.14
CA ASN A 32 3.73 7.80 4.03
C ASN A 32 2.58 8.69 4.52
N ASP A 33 1.43 8.68 3.82
CA ASP A 33 0.25 9.47 4.20
C ASP A 33 -0.71 8.66 5.11
N LEU A 34 -0.40 7.39 5.38
CA LEU A 34 -1.17 6.54 6.30
C LEU A 34 -0.79 6.87 7.75
N ALA A 35 -1.77 7.24 8.56
CA ALA A 35 -1.53 7.76 9.92
C ALA A 35 -2.46 7.20 11.02
N ASP A 36 -3.54 6.51 10.64
CA ASP A 36 -4.54 5.93 11.55
C ASP A 36 -4.66 4.43 11.20
N PRO A 37 -4.34 3.49 12.10
CA PRO A 37 -4.17 3.65 13.57
C PRO A 37 -2.86 4.29 14.03
N GLU A 38 -1.81 4.22 13.21
CA GLU A 38 -0.51 4.85 13.50
C GLU A 38 0.25 5.17 12.21
N PRO A 39 1.17 6.15 12.21
CA PRO A 39 2.05 6.40 11.07
C PRO A 39 2.99 5.22 10.78
N ILE A 40 3.21 4.93 9.49
CA ILE A 40 4.21 3.93 9.11
C ILE A 40 5.62 4.49 9.37
N PRO A 41 6.48 3.77 10.12
CA PRO A 41 7.86 4.18 10.36
C PRO A 41 8.63 4.43 9.06
N LYS A 42 9.43 5.50 9.04
CA LYS A 42 10.35 5.78 7.93
C LYS A 42 11.57 4.86 8.03
N ASP A 43 12.22 4.62 6.89
CA ASP A 43 13.45 3.82 6.81
C ASP A 43 13.31 2.43 7.45
N THR A 44 12.13 1.83 7.29
CA THR A 44 11.79 0.53 7.84
C THR A 44 11.23 -0.34 6.72
N ASP A 45 11.77 -1.54 6.57
CA ASP A 45 11.23 -2.52 5.63
C ASP A 45 9.90 -3.07 6.15
N TYR A 46 8.92 -3.18 5.25
CA TYR A 46 7.61 -3.74 5.56
C TYR A 46 7.01 -4.46 4.35
N ALA A 47 6.05 -5.34 4.63
CA ALA A 47 5.14 -5.90 3.64
C ALA A 47 3.72 -5.35 3.84
N SER A 48 2.87 -5.44 2.82
CA SER A 48 1.48 -4.99 2.92
C SER A 48 0.51 -6.03 2.37
N VAL A 49 -0.59 -6.26 3.09
CA VAL A 49 -1.77 -6.97 2.59
C VAL A 49 -2.85 -5.94 2.28
N ILE A 50 -3.50 -6.09 1.12
CA ILE A 50 -4.58 -5.21 0.65
C ILE A 50 -5.81 -6.08 0.42
N GLU A 51 -6.85 -5.85 1.22
CA GLU A 51 -8.12 -6.56 1.15
C GLU A 51 -9.22 -5.61 0.68
N SER A 52 -10.15 -6.10 -0.14
CA SER A 52 -11.27 -5.30 -0.64
C SER A 52 -12.56 -6.11 -0.53
N ASP A 53 -13.66 -5.43 -0.21
CA ASP A 53 -15.01 -6.03 -0.18
C ASP A 53 -15.57 -6.33 -1.58
N VAL A 54 -14.94 -5.79 -2.63
CA VAL A 54 -15.24 -6.04 -4.04
C VAL A 54 -13.95 -6.21 -4.84
N PRO A 55 -13.96 -6.88 -6.00
CA PRO A 55 -12.77 -7.02 -6.83
C PRO A 55 -12.16 -5.66 -7.22
N VAL A 56 -10.84 -5.54 -7.04
CA VAL A 56 -10.04 -4.36 -7.40
C VAL A 56 -8.72 -4.79 -8.04
N VAL A 57 -8.07 -3.88 -8.73
CA VAL A 57 -6.69 -4.04 -9.24
C VAL A 57 -5.77 -3.17 -8.40
N ALA A 58 -4.76 -3.78 -7.77
CA ALA A 58 -3.75 -3.08 -7.00
C ALA A 58 -2.39 -3.17 -7.71
N GLN A 59 -1.72 -2.02 -7.89
CA GLN A 59 -0.37 -1.95 -8.45
C GLN A 59 0.53 -1.23 -7.45
N HIS A 60 1.61 -1.89 -7.04
CA HIS A 60 2.64 -1.26 -6.21
C HIS A 60 3.64 -0.54 -7.13
N THR A 61 3.89 0.74 -6.83
CA THR A 61 4.89 1.56 -7.51
C THR A 61 5.88 2.08 -6.48
N ARG A 62 7.17 1.75 -6.67
CA ARG A 62 8.24 2.41 -5.93
C ARG A 62 8.71 3.63 -6.71
N LEU A 63 8.76 4.78 -6.05
CA LEU A 63 9.47 5.96 -6.52
C LEU A 63 10.70 6.15 -5.64
N ASP A 64 11.87 5.70 -6.12
CA ASP A 64 13.13 6.00 -5.44
C ASP A 64 13.55 7.43 -5.79
N SER A 65 13.41 8.36 -4.84
CA SER A 65 13.76 9.77 -5.04
C SER A 65 15.26 10.03 -5.21
N ARG A 66 16.12 9.02 -5.05
CA ARG A 66 17.59 9.13 -5.23
C ARG A 66 18.03 8.89 -6.68
N GLN A 67 17.15 8.39 -7.55
CA GLN A 67 17.40 8.20 -8.98
C GLN A 67 16.24 8.80 -9.77
N ALA A 68 16.30 10.11 -10.00
CA ALA A 68 15.27 10.84 -10.74
C ALA A 68 15.06 10.35 -12.18
N ASP A 69 16.02 9.59 -12.75
CA ASP A 69 16.00 9.28 -14.19
C ASP A 69 15.57 7.88 -14.60
N ASN A 70 15.65 6.82 -13.77
CA ASN A 70 15.26 5.46 -14.24
C ASN A 70 15.13 4.42 -13.11
N ALA A 71 13.98 4.33 -12.41
CA ALA A 71 13.69 3.14 -11.59
C ALA A 71 12.19 3.01 -11.23
N LEU A 72 11.29 3.00 -12.22
CA LEU A 72 9.93 2.52 -11.98
C LEU A 72 9.97 0.99 -11.95
N LEU A 73 10.14 0.42 -10.75
CA LEU A 73 9.96 -1.01 -10.52
C LEU A 73 8.51 -1.24 -10.08
N SER A 74 7.76 -1.97 -10.88
CA SER A 74 6.36 -2.32 -10.60
C SER A 74 6.15 -3.80 -10.85
N THR A 75 5.36 -4.42 -9.97
CA THR A 75 4.99 -5.83 -10.06
C THR A 75 3.56 -5.92 -10.59
N ILE A 76 3.28 -6.95 -11.41
CA ILE A 76 1.92 -7.24 -11.91
C ILE A 76 0.97 -7.39 -10.71
N ALA A 77 -0.24 -6.84 -10.85
CA ALA A 77 -1.29 -6.95 -9.83
C ALA A 77 -1.61 -8.42 -9.52
N TYR A 78 -1.50 -8.81 -8.25
CA TYR A 78 -2.00 -10.11 -7.79
C TYR A 78 -3.52 -10.03 -7.62
N ALA A 79 -4.24 -10.96 -8.25
CA ALA A 79 -5.68 -11.14 -8.04
C ALA A 79 -5.88 -12.31 -7.07
N ALA A 80 -6.31 -12.01 -5.84
CA ALA A 80 -6.88 -13.03 -4.96
C ALA A 80 -8.36 -13.21 -5.34
N SER A 81 -8.75 -14.45 -5.62
CA SER A 81 -10.14 -14.85 -5.88
C SER A 81 -11.01 -14.79 -4.62
#